data_AF-A0A081HXW8-F1
#
_entry.id   AF-A0A081HXW8-F1
#
_cell.length_a   1.000
_cell.length_b   1.000
_cell.length_c   1.000
_cell.angle_alpha   90.00
_cell.angle_beta   90.00
_cell.angle_gamma   90.00
#
_symmetry.space_group_name_H-M   'P 1'
#
loop_
_entity.id
_entity.type
_entity.pdbx_description
1 polymer ?
#
loop_
_entity_poly.entity_id
_entity_poly.type
_entity_poly.pdbx_seq_one_letter_code
_entity_poly.pdbx_strand_id
1 'polypeptide(L)'
;MRHALREVLGAKALIQRCTLHKRRNVADHLPDKEQAWVDAKLIKAFAHPDPDTGLANAKSLAAQLDKNYPSAASSLREGLEEMFTVARLGIDGRLAKTLTTSNPVESMISIARTTNRNITRWRDGQMVLRWTAAGMLNAERSFRRIKGYKQIPQLVDALRRHANPDTATVGAAA
;
A
#
# COMPACT_ATOMS: atom_id res chain seq x y z
N MET A 1 11.25 7.60 -1.70
CA MET A 1 11.16 6.41 -0.82
C MET A 1 11.62 5.13 -1.49
N ARG A 2 11.07 4.72 -2.66
CA ARG A 2 11.49 3.49 -3.38
C ARG A 2 13.00 3.35 -3.58
N HIS A 3 13.64 4.42 -4.06
CA HIS A 3 15.09 4.44 -4.32
C HIS A 3 15.89 4.16 -3.04
N ALA A 4 15.67 4.95 -1.99
CA ALA A 4 16.34 4.77 -0.69
C ALA A 4 16.14 3.36 -0.09
N LEU A 5 14.94 2.77 -0.20
CA LEU A 5 14.71 1.39 0.26
C LEU A 5 15.56 0.37 -0.51
N ARG A 6 15.69 0.53 -1.83
CA ARG A 6 16.51 -0.34 -2.68
C ARG A 6 17.99 -0.13 -2.49
N GLU A 7 18.41 1.10 -2.21
CA GLU A 7 19.79 1.43 -1.90
C GLU A 7 20.27 0.68 -0.64
N VAL A 8 19.43 0.61 0.40
CA VAL A 8 19.77 -0.04 1.67
C VAL A 8 19.53 -1.56 1.66
N LEU A 9 18.39 -2.01 1.13
CA LEU A 9 17.95 -3.41 1.23
C LEU A 9 18.12 -4.21 -0.08
N GLY A 10 18.52 -3.56 -1.17
CA GLY A 10 18.75 -4.21 -2.46
C GLY A 10 17.55 -4.97 -2.98
N ALA A 11 17.80 -6.16 -3.53
CA ALA A 11 16.77 -7.05 -4.05
C ALA A 11 15.81 -7.60 -2.97
N LYS A 12 16.19 -7.53 -1.69
CA LYS A 12 15.34 -7.97 -0.57
C LYS A 12 14.17 -7.00 -0.31
N ALA A 13 14.24 -5.78 -0.83
CA ALA A 13 13.19 -4.78 -0.70
C ALA A 13 11.95 -5.13 -1.53
N LEU A 14 10.97 -5.77 -0.90
CA LEU A 14 9.62 -5.88 -1.45
C LEU A 14 8.78 -4.66 -1.06
N ILE A 15 8.24 -3.98 -2.05
CA ILE A 15 7.48 -2.74 -1.85
C ILE A 15 6.04 -3.00 -2.26
N GLN A 16 5.12 -2.87 -1.31
CA GLN A 16 3.69 -2.77 -1.56
C GLN A 16 3.27 -1.30 -1.46
N ARG A 17 2.58 -0.79 -2.48
CA ARG A 17 1.93 0.53 -2.42
C ARG A 17 0.44 0.40 -2.12
N CYS A 18 -0.13 1.45 -1.54
CA CYS A 18 -1.55 1.47 -1.19
C CYS A 18 -2.43 1.58 -2.45
N THR A 19 -3.30 0.58 -2.67
CA THR A 19 -4.19 0.54 -3.83
C THR A 19 -5.30 1.58 -3.75
N LEU A 20 -5.74 1.91 -2.53
CA LEU A 20 -6.74 2.96 -2.29
C LEU A 20 -6.22 4.35 -2.68
N HIS A 21 -4.99 4.69 -2.27
CA HIS A 21 -4.38 5.95 -2.66
C HIS A 21 -4.09 6.01 -4.16
N LYS A 22 -3.65 4.89 -4.77
CA LYS A 22 -3.49 4.86 -6.22
C LYS A 22 -4.80 5.18 -6.95
N ARG A 23 -5.92 4.61 -6.51
CA ARG A 23 -7.26 4.89 -7.08
C ARG A 23 -7.66 6.35 -6.93
N ARG A 24 -7.48 6.94 -5.75
CA ARG A 24 -7.76 8.37 -5.49
C ARG A 24 -6.88 9.27 -6.38
N ASN A 25 -5.57 9.04 -6.41
CA ASN A 25 -4.64 9.82 -7.23
C ASN A 25 -4.94 9.74 -8.73
N VAL A 26 -5.49 8.62 -9.22
CA VAL A 26 -5.93 8.51 -10.62
C VAL A 26 -7.23 9.29 -10.83
N ALA A 27 -8.18 9.20 -9.90
CA ALA A 27 -9.44 9.93 -9.94
C ALA A 27 -9.25 11.46 -9.93
N ASP A 28 -8.27 11.98 -9.19
CA ASP A 28 -7.94 13.41 -9.13
C ASP A 28 -7.52 14.01 -10.48
N HIS A 29 -7.18 13.17 -11.46
CA HIS A 29 -6.84 13.57 -12.83
C HIS A 29 -7.96 13.31 -13.85
N LEU A 30 -9.16 12.97 -13.38
CA LEU A 30 -10.29 12.59 -14.22
C LEU A 30 -11.50 13.51 -13.96
N PRO A 31 -12.27 13.86 -15.01
CA PRO A 31 -13.59 14.43 -14.83
C PRO A 31 -14.49 13.51 -14.02
N ASP A 32 -15.41 14.05 -13.21
CA ASP A 32 -16.29 13.29 -12.31
C ASP A 32 -17.03 12.14 -13.00
N LYS A 33 -17.49 12.35 -14.24
CA LYS A 33 -18.19 11.34 -15.05
C LYS A 33 -17.35 10.09 -15.35
N GLU A 34 -16.01 10.21 -15.35
CA GLU A 34 -15.09 9.12 -15.67
C GLU A 34 -14.63 8.36 -14.41
N GLN A 35 -14.65 9.01 -13.25
CA GLN A 35 -14.03 8.47 -12.03
C GLN A 35 -14.64 7.12 -11.63
N ALA A 36 -15.97 6.98 -11.68
CA ALA A 36 -16.65 5.77 -11.22
C ALA A 36 -16.29 4.51 -12.03
N TRP A 37 -16.22 4.61 -13.36
CA TRP A 37 -15.91 3.44 -14.19
C TRP A 37 -14.43 3.06 -14.13
N VAL A 38 -13.53 4.06 -14.06
CA VAL A 38 -12.09 3.82 -13.87
C VAL A 38 -11.85 3.16 -12.52
N ASP A 39 -12.47 3.67 -11.46
CA ASP A 39 -12.35 3.11 -10.12
C ASP A 39 -12.83 1.65 -10.08
N ALA A 40 -13.98 1.35 -10.69
CA ALA A 40 -14.49 -0.01 -10.80
C ALA A 40 -13.53 -0.96 -11.55
N LYS A 41 -12.87 -0.50 -12.62
CA LYS A 41 -11.84 -1.28 -13.34
C LYS A 41 -10.61 -1.52 -12.47
N LEU A 42 -10.16 -0.52 -11.72
CA LEU A 42 -9.01 -0.64 -10.82
C LEU A 42 -9.30 -1.57 -9.63
N ILE A 43 -10.50 -1.51 -9.04
CA ILE A 43 -10.92 -2.46 -7.99
C ILE A 43 -10.80 -3.89 -8.53
N LYS A 44 -11.35 -4.16 -9.72
CA LYS A 44 -11.31 -5.51 -10.33
C LYS A 44 -9.88 -5.93 -10.65
N ALA A 45 -9.06 -5.04 -11.19
CA ALA A 45 -7.67 -5.32 -11.52
C ALA A 45 -6.86 -5.67 -10.26
N PHE A 46 -6.95 -4.86 -9.20
CA PHE A 46 -6.19 -5.07 -7.96
C PHE A 46 -6.69 -6.25 -7.10
N ALA A 47 -7.93 -6.68 -7.31
CA ALA A 47 -8.51 -7.85 -6.63
C ALA A 47 -8.46 -9.13 -7.49
N HIS A 48 -7.81 -9.10 -8.66
CA HIS A 48 -7.74 -10.26 -9.54
C HIS A 48 -6.98 -11.41 -8.85
N PRO A 49 -7.49 -12.66 -8.88
CA PRO A 49 -6.83 -13.80 -8.22
C PRO A 49 -5.42 -14.08 -8.75
N ASP A 50 -5.23 -13.91 -10.06
CA ASP A 50 -3.91 -13.90 -10.68
C ASP A 50 -3.36 -12.46 -10.76
N PRO A 51 -2.26 -12.14 -10.03
CA PRO A 51 -1.69 -10.79 -10.02
C PRO A 51 -1.19 -10.33 -11.39
N ASP A 52 -0.73 -11.22 -12.26
CA ASP A 52 -0.16 -10.81 -13.55
C ASP A 52 -1.26 -10.47 -14.55
N THR A 53 -2.37 -11.20 -14.54
CA THR A 53 -3.59 -10.79 -15.26
C THR A 53 -4.16 -9.48 -14.71
N GLY A 54 -4.18 -9.29 -13.39
CA GLY A 54 -4.61 -8.03 -12.76
C GLY A 54 -3.77 -6.83 -13.21
N LEU A 55 -2.45 -7.01 -13.25
CA LEU A 55 -1.50 -6.01 -13.75
C LEU A 55 -1.71 -5.71 -15.24
N ALA A 56 -1.90 -6.74 -16.08
CA ALA A 56 -2.18 -6.55 -17.50
C ALA A 56 -3.46 -5.75 -17.73
N ASN A 57 -4.51 -6.03 -16.96
CA ASN A 57 -5.77 -5.27 -16.98
C ASN A 57 -5.56 -3.80 -16.60
N ALA A 58 -4.76 -3.52 -15.57
CA ALA A 58 -4.46 -2.14 -15.17
C ALA A 58 -3.58 -1.40 -16.22
N LYS A 59 -2.64 -2.10 -16.88
CA LYS A 59 -1.84 -1.55 -17.99
C LYS A 59 -2.72 -1.21 -19.20
N SER A 60 -3.67 -2.09 -19.53
CA SER A 60 -4.65 -1.85 -20.59
C SER A 60 -5.53 -0.63 -20.29
N LEU A 61 -5.97 -0.48 -19.04
CA LEU A 61 -6.70 0.71 -18.61
C LEU A 61 -5.87 2.00 -18.76
N ALA A 62 -4.59 1.98 -18.36
CA ALA A 62 -3.70 3.12 -18.56
C ALA A 62 -3.57 3.50 -20.04
N ALA A 63 -3.46 2.52 -20.94
CA ALA A 63 -3.41 2.75 -22.38
C ALA A 63 -4.72 3.36 -22.92
N GLN A 64 -5.87 2.93 -22.42
CA GLN A 64 -7.18 3.51 -22.78
C GLN A 64 -7.31 4.97 -22.34
N LEU A 65 -6.78 5.31 -21.17
CA LEU A 65 -6.82 6.67 -20.64
C LEU A 65 -5.84 7.61 -21.35
N ASP A 66 -4.78 7.09 -21.98
CA ASP A 66 -3.63 7.88 -22.42
C ASP A 66 -3.98 9.02 -23.40
N LYS A 67 -4.92 8.77 -24.33
CA LYS A 67 -5.31 9.74 -25.35
C LYS A 67 -6.06 10.94 -24.77
N ASN A 68 -7.01 10.69 -23.87
CA ASN A 68 -7.93 11.71 -23.38
C ASN A 68 -7.51 12.25 -22.00
N TYR A 69 -6.81 11.45 -21.21
CA TYR A 69 -6.45 11.68 -19.81
C TYR A 69 -5.00 11.26 -19.53
N PRO A 70 -3.98 11.82 -20.22
CA PRO A 70 -2.58 11.40 -20.10
C PRO A 70 -2.03 11.52 -18.67
N SER A 71 -2.46 12.51 -17.89
CA SER A 71 -2.08 12.65 -16.47
C SER A 71 -2.61 11.49 -15.61
N ALA A 72 -3.85 11.06 -15.85
CA ALA A 72 -4.44 9.90 -15.16
C ALA A 72 -3.71 8.60 -15.55
N ALA A 73 -3.38 8.44 -16.83
CA ALA A 73 -2.60 7.30 -17.33
C ALA A 73 -1.18 7.25 -16.72
N SER A 74 -0.50 8.39 -16.67
CA SER A 74 0.82 8.53 -16.03
C SER A 74 0.76 8.20 -14.53
N SER A 75 -0.21 8.78 -13.82
CA SER A 75 -0.49 8.50 -12.41
C SER A 75 -0.75 7.00 -12.18
N LEU A 76 -1.50 6.34 -13.05
CA LEU A 76 -1.74 4.90 -12.95
C LEU A 76 -0.47 4.07 -13.16
N ARG A 77 0.37 4.40 -14.16
CA ARG A 77 1.62 3.66 -14.46
C ARG A 77 2.64 3.77 -13.33
N GLU A 78 2.69 4.88 -12.60
CA GLU A 78 3.68 5.13 -11.56
C GLU A 78 3.59 4.12 -10.40
N GLY A 79 4.58 3.23 -10.29
CA GLY A 79 4.62 2.22 -9.21
C GLY A 79 3.51 1.16 -9.33
N LEU A 80 2.96 0.95 -10.52
CA LEU A 80 1.85 0.01 -10.74
C LEU A 80 2.19 -1.43 -10.34
N GLU A 81 3.39 -1.90 -10.68
CA GLU A 81 3.89 -3.24 -10.30
C GLU A 81 3.85 -3.46 -8.77
N GLU A 82 4.11 -2.40 -8.01
CA GLU A 82 4.17 -2.42 -6.54
C GLU A 82 2.77 -2.50 -5.91
N MET A 83 1.69 -2.44 -6.70
CA MET A 83 0.33 -2.70 -6.22
C MET A 83 0.05 -4.19 -6.04
N PHE A 84 0.83 -5.05 -6.69
CA PHE A 84 0.60 -6.50 -6.74
C PHE A 84 1.57 -7.31 -5.88
N THR A 85 2.48 -6.67 -5.15
CA THR A 85 3.53 -7.34 -4.36
C THR A 85 2.95 -8.31 -3.32
N VAL A 86 1.92 -7.90 -2.58
CA VAL A 86 1.27 -8.75 -1.57
C VAL A 86 0.60 -9.97 -2.22
N ALA A 87 -0.07 -9.77 -3.35
CA ALA A 87 -0.71 -10.86 -4.10
C ALA A 87 0.33 -11.85 -4.63
N ARG A 88 1.47 -11.36 -5.14
CA ARG A 88 2.60 -12.18 -5.60
C ARG A 88 3.26 -12.99 -4.48
N LEU A 89 3.15 -12.56 -3.23
CA LEU A 89 3.57 -13.34 -2.06
C LEU A 89 2.57 -14.44 -1.68
N GLY A 90 1.46 -14.58 -2.41
CA GLY A 90 0.39 -15.53 -2.13
C GLY A 90 -0.47 -15.14 -0.92
N ILE A 91 -0.43 -13.88 -0.50
CA ILE A 91 -1.23 -13.39 0.62
C ILE A 91 -2.54 -12.83 0.09
N ASP A 92 -3.65 -13.32 0.63
CA ASP A 92 -4.99 -13.00 0.19
C ASP A 92 -5.91 -12.55 1.36
N GLY A 93 -7.21 -12.43 1.06
CA GLY A 93 -8.25 -12.22 2.06
C GLY A 93 -8.05 -10.99 2.96
N ARG A 94 -8.25 -11.19 4.26
CA ARG A 94 -8.28 -10.08 5.25
C ARG A 94 -6.92 -9.46 5.48
N LEU A 95 -5.86 -10.27 5.45
CA LEU A 95 -4.51 -9.75 5.63
C LEU A 95 -4.09 -8.93 4.41
N ALA A 96 -4.33 -9.44 3.19
CA ALA A 96 -4.05 -8.69 1.97
C ALA A 96 -4.77 -7.34 1.92
N LYS A 97 -6.06 -7.31 2.28
CA LYS A 97 -6.82 -6.05 2.39
C LYS A 97 -6.21 -5.07 3.40
N THR A 98 -5.62 -5.58 4.48
CA THR A 98 -4.93 -4.73 5.46
C THR A 98 -3.60 -4.20 4.91
N LEU A 99 -2.79 -5.03 4.27
CA LEU A 99 -1.45 -4.67 3.78
C LEU A 99 -1.47 -3.79 2.53
N THR A 100 -2.54 -3.85 1.75
CA THR A 100 -2.71 -3.05 0.52
C THR A 100 -3.44 -1.72 0.76
N THR A 101 -3.81 -1.42 2.01
CA THR A 101 -4.46 -0.17 2.41
C THR A 101 -3.70 0.52 3.53
N SER A 102 -3.95 1.81 3.72
CA SER A 102 -3.32 2.65 4.74
C SER A 102 -4.18 2.84 6.00
N ASN A 103 -5.33 2.16 6.09
CA ASN A 103 -6.30 2.34 7.18
C ASN A 103 -5.67 2.26 8.59
N PRO A 104 -4.79 1.30 8.92
CA PRO A 104 -4.18 1.25 10.25
C PRO A 104 -3.36 2.51 10.60
N VAL A 105 -2.61 3.03 9.62
CA VAL A 105 -1.76 4.21 9.79
C VAL A 105 -2.60 5.49 9.82
N GLU A 106 -3.58 5.62 8.92
CA GLU A 106 -4.49 6.77 8.89
C GLU A 106 -5.33 6.89 10.16
N SER A 107 -5.78 5.76 10.72
CA SER A 107 -6.52 5.73 11.98
C SER A 107 -5.69 6.31 13.13
N MET A 108 -4.43 5.91 13.25
CA MET A 108 -3.52 6.46 14.26
C MET A 108 -3.28 7.96 14.05
N ILE A 109 -3.01 8.38 12.81
CA ILE A 109 -2.79 9.80 12.47
C ILE A 109 -4.04 10.64 12.78
N SER A 110 -5.24 10.11 12.50
CA SER A 110 -6.50 10.78 12.80
C SER A 110 -6.69 11.01 14.30
N ILE A 111 -6.36 10.01 15.14
CA ILE A 111 -6.39 10.17 16.60
C ILE A 111 -5.37 11.22 17.05
N ALA A 112 -4.14 11.18 16.52
CA ALA A 112 -3.13 12.18 16.87
C ALA A 112 -3.57 13.61 16.50
N ARG A 113 -4.18 13.80 15.32
CA ARG A 113 -4.78 15.10 14.92
C ARG A 113 -5.90 15.53 15.86
N THR A 114 -6.76 14.59 16.26
CA THR A 114 -7.87 14.87 17.17
C THR A 114 -7.38 15.26 18.56
N THR A 115 -6.38 14.55 19.10
CA THR A 115 -5.73 14.89 20.37
C THR A 115 -5.14 16.29 20.35
N ASN A 116 -4.56 16.69 19.21
CA ASN A 116 -3.87 17.97 19.06
C ASN A 116 -4.78 19.11 18.56
N ARG A 117 -6.08 18.87 18.35
CA ARG A 117 -6.99 19.81 17.67
C ARG A 117 -7.13 21.18 18.37
N ASN A 118 -6.92 21.22 19.69
CA ASN A 118 -7.07 22.43 20.50
C ASN A 118 -5.77 23.27 20.56
N ILE A 119 -4.68 22.80 19.95
CA ILE A 119 -3.40 23.51 19.95
C ILE A 119 -3.44 24.56 18.85
N THR A 120 -3.71 25.79 19.24
CA THR A 120 -3.81 26.93 18.31
C THR A 120 -2.48 27.67 18.13
N ARG A 121 -1.50 27.47 19.03
CA ARG A 121 -0.20 28.14 19.00
C ARG A 121 0.96 27.16 19.12
N TRP A 122 1.66 26.95 18.00
CA TRP A 122 2.88 26.16 17.92
C TRP A 122 4.10 27.08 18.13
N ARG A 123 4.93 26.78 19.14
CA ARG A 123 6.08 27.64 19.50
C ARG A 123 7.32 27.35 18.66
N ASP A 124 7.59 26.08 18.42
CA ASP A 124 8.77 25.59 17.71
C ASP A 124 8.55 24.14 17.24
N GLY A 125 9.52 23.60 16.48
CA GLY A 125 9.48 22.23 16.00
C GLY A 125 9.54 21.17 17.12
N GLN A 126 10.17 21.47 18.25
CA GLN A 126 10.25 20.53 19.39
C GLN A 126 8.88 20.36 20.06
N MET A 127 8.08 21.42 20.12
CA MET A 127 6.68 21.37 20.55
C MET A 127 5.85 20.50 19.60
N VAL A 128 6.04 20.64 18.28
CA VAL A 128 5.35 19.80 17.28
C VAL A 128 5.67 18.32 17.52
N LEU A 129 6.96 17.97 17.64
CA LEU A 129 7.38 16.58 17.86
C LEU A 129 6.79 15.98 19.15
N ARG A 130 6.81 16.72 20.27
CA ARG A 130 6.25 16.26 21.54
C ARG A 130 4.76 15.99 21.46
N TRP A 131 3.99 16.89 20.84
CA TRP A 131 2.55 16.70 20.68
C TRP A 131 2.20 15.62 19.66
N THR A 132 2.98 15.45 18.60
CA THR A 132 2.84 14.31 17.70
C THR A 132 3.06 13.00 18.43
N ALA A 133 4.13 12.89 19.23
CA ALA A 133 4.42 11.71 20.04
C ALA A 133 3.30 11.43 21.07
N ALA A 134 2.83 12.46 21.79
CA ALA A 134 1.73 12.33 22.74
C ALA A 134 0.43 11.85 22.06
N GLY A 135 0.10 12.39 20.89
CA GLY A 135 -1.04 11.95 20.09
C GLY A 135 -0.93 10.49 19.63
N MET A 136 0.28 10.05 19.23
CA MET A 136 0.53 8.66 18.84
C MET A 136 0.45 7.69 20.03
N LEU A 137 1.01 8.05 21.19
CA LEU A 137 0.89 7.26 22.43
C LEU A 137 -0.58 7.14 22.87
N ASN A 138 -1.37 8.19 22.70
CA ASN A 138 -2.80 8.13 22.96
C ASN A 138 -3.53 7.18 21.99
N ALA A 139 -3.15 7.19 20.71
CA ALA A 139 -3.72 6.29 19.70
C ALA A 139 -3.38 4.82 19.98
N GLU A 140 -2.15 4.53 20.40
CA GLU A 140 -1.64 3.20 20.70
C GLU A 140 -2.53 2.43 21.69
N ARG A 141 -3.06 3.13 22.69
CA ARG A 141 -3.96 2.54 23.72
C ARG A 141 -5.21 1.88 23.15
N SER A 142 -5.60 2.24 21.92
CA SER A 142 -6.78 1.69 21.24
C SER A 142 -6.43 0.66 20.16
N PHE A 143 -5.16 0.26 20.04
CA PHE A 143 -4.74 -0.66 18.99
C PHE A 143 -5.34 -2.05 19.16
N ARG A 144 -5.72 -2.64 18.04
CA ARG A 144 -6.27 -4.00 17.94
C ARG A 144 -5.37 -4.82 17.03
N ARG A 145 -5.45 -6.14 17.15
CA ARG A 145 -4.81 -7.06 16.20
C ARG A 145 -5.27 -6.72 14.77
N ILE A 146 -4.33 -6.73 13.83
CA ILE A 146 -4.66 -6.49 12.42
C ILE A 146 -5.63 -7.55 11.90
N LYS A 147 -6.48 -7.17 10.95
CA LYS A 147 -7.39 -8.12 10.32
C LYS A 147 -6.57 -9.13 9.53
N GLY A 148 -6.86 -10.42 9.71
CA GLY A 148 -6.09 -11.49 9.09
C GLY A 148 -4.75 -11.81 9.77
N TYR A 149 -4.49 -11.35 10.99
CA TYR A 149 -3.22 -11.61 11.70
C TYR A 149 -2.80 -13.08 11.77
N LYS A 150 -3.75 -14.04 11.70
CA LYS A 150 -3.45 -15.48 11.65
C LYS A 150 -2.65 -15.90 10.41
N GLN A 151 -2.67 -15.12 9.33
CA GLN A 151 -1.87 -15.33 8.10
C GLN A 151 -0.47 -14.68 8.17
N ILE A 152 -0.10 -14.01 9.27
CA ILE A 152 1.25 -13.42 9.43
C ILE A 152 2.37 -14.47 9.28
N PRO A 153 2.28 -15.69 9.82
CA PRO A 153 3.32 -16.71 9.61
C PRO A 153 3.57 -16.99 8.11
N GLN A 154 2.51 -17.13 7.32
CA GLN A 154 2.61 -17.32 5.86
C GLN A 154 3.33 -16.14 5.18
N LEU A 155 3.02 -14.91 5.58
CA LEU A 155 3.72 -13.71 5.08
C LEU A 155 5.21 -13.75 5.45
N VAL A 156 5.55 -14.07 6.70
CA VAL A 156 6.94 -14.16 7.14
C VAL A 156 7.72 -15.21 6.34
N ASP A 157 7.13 -16.38 6.10
CA ASP A 157 7.76 -17.44 5.32
C ASP A 157 7.94 -17.04 3.84
N ALA A 158 6.97 -16.35 3.25
CA ALA A 158 7.10 -15.80 1.90
C ALA A 158 8.23 -14.76 1.81
N LEU A 159 8.34 -13.86 2.79
CA LEU A 159 9.42 -12.87 2.87
C LEU A 159 10.80 -13.53 3.08
N ARG A 160 10.88 -14.59 3.90
CA ARG A 160 12.12 -15.34 4.12
C ARG A 160 12.60 -16.05 2.86
N ARG A 161 11.70 -16.69 2.11
CA ARG A 161 12.00 -17.31 0.81
C ARG A 161 12.50 -16.28 -0.20
N HIS A 162 11.85 -15.11 -0.26
CA HIS A 162 12.31 -14.01 -1.12
C HIS A 162 13.69 -13.50 -0.73
N ALA A 163 13.95 -13.34 0.57
CA ALA A 163 15.22 -12.82 1.06
C ALA A 163 16.39 -13.81 0.95
N ASN A 164 16.11 -15.11 0.86
CA ASN A 164 17.09 -16.19 0.81
C ASN A 164 16.70 -17.20 -0.29
N PRO A 165 16.89 -16.87 -1.58
CA PRO A 165 16.50 -17.75 -2.68
C PRO A 165 17.30 -19.07 -2.70
N ASP A 166 18.55 -19.07 -2.21
CA ASP A 166 19.45 -20.22 -2.30
C ASP A 166 19.17 -21.34 -1.28
N THR A 167 18.48 -21.05 -0.17
CA THR A 167 18.11 -22.06 0.83
C THR A 167 16.88 -22.88 0.45
N ALA A 168 16.09 -22.44 -0.54
CA ALA A 168 14.93 -23.20 -1.01
C ALA A 168 15.31 -24.46 -1.80
N THR A 169 16.51 -24.48 -2.40
CA THR A 169 16.97 -25.55 -3.30
C THR A 169 17.51 -26.77 -2.56
N VAL A 170 17.94 -26.63 -1.29
CA VAL A 170 18.62 -27.71 -0.53
C VAL A 170 17.63 -28.66 0.16
N GLY A 171 16.36 -28.27 0.32
CA GLY A 171 15.34 -29.07 1.04
C GLY A 171 14.51 -30.03 0.19
N ALA A 172 14.69 -30.06 -1.13
CA ALA A 172 13.89 -30.89 -2.05
C ALA A 172 14.61 -32.17 -2.53
N ALA A 173 15.81 -32.46 -2.01
CA ALA A 173 16.66 -33.57 -2.46
C ALA A 173 16.94 -34.62 -1.35
N ALA A 174 15.99 -34.86 -0.44
CA ALA A 174 16.08 -35.92 0.56
C ALA A 174 14.87 -36.85 0.50
#